data_AF-A0A7C5N207-F1
#
_entry.id   AF-A0A7C5N207-F1
#
_cell.length_a   1.000
_cell.length_b   1.000
_cell.length_c   1.000
_cell.angle_alpha   90.00
_cell.angle_beta   90.00
_cell.angle_gamma   90.00
#
_symmetry.space_group_name_H-M   'P 1'
#
loop_
_entity.id
_entity.type
_entity.pdbx_description
1 polymer ?
#
loop_
_entity_poly.entity_id
_entity_poly.type
_entity_poly.pdbx_seq_one_letter_code
_entity_poly.pdbx_strand_id
1 'polypeptide(L)' 'MNATTTTQSLSISQRLIAGSLALIIGVFLIAGTGFAQNMAVHNGAHDTRHAIGFPCH' A
#
# COMPACT_ATOMS: atom_id res chain seq x y z
N MET A 1 10.74 -21.03 -29.67
CA MET A 1 9.88 -21.48 -28.55
C MET A 1 8.98 -20.30 -28.18
N ASN A 2 7.72 -20.29 -28.63
CA ASN A 2 6.80 -19.18 -28.37
C ASN A 2 5.93 -19.52 -27.16
N ALA A 3 6.16 -18.83 -26.04
CA ALA A 3 5.33 -18.98 -24.86
C ALA A 3 4.00 -18.26 -25.07
N THR A 4 2.90 -19.01 -25.20
CA THR A 4 1.54 -18.47 -25.13
C THR A 4 1.18 -18.21 -23.68
N THR A 5 1.20 -16.94 -23.26
CA THR A 5 0.71 -16.50 -21.95
C THR A 5 -0.81 -16.47 -21.93
N THR A 6 -1.42 -17.41 -21.24
CA THR A 6 -2.86 -17.40 -20.91
C THR A 6 -3.13 -16.41 -19.79
N THR A 7 -3.75 -15.27 -20.11
CA THR A 7 -4.22 -14.31 -19.10
C THR A 7 -5.46 -14.85 -18.41
N GLN A 8 -5.33 -15.29 -17.16
CA GLN A 8 -6.48 -15.67 -16.34
C GLN A 8 -7.15 -14.42 -15.75
N SER A 9 -8.45 -14.26 -16.00
CA SER A 9 -9.25 -13.20 -15.40
C SER A 9 -9.61 -13.56 -13.96
N LEU A 10 -9.28 -12.68 -12.99
CA LEU A 10 -9.75 -12.84 -11.62
C LEU A 10 -11.26 -12.63 -11.52
N SER A 11 -11.93 -13.50 -10.76
CA SER A 11 -13.33 -13.34 -10.37
C SER A 11 -13.54 -12.09 -9.51
N ILE A 12 -14.78 -11.59 -9.44
CA ILE A 12 -15.15 -10.46 -8.60
C ILE A 12 -14.81 -10.73 -7.13
N SER A 13 -15.09 -11.94 -6.62
CA SER A 13 -14.78 -12.31 -5.25
C SER A 13 -13.28 -12.22 -4.94
N GLN A 14 -12.42 -12.69 -5.84
CA GLN A 14 -10.97 -12.57 -5.66
C GLN A 14 -10.51 -11.11 -5.62
N ARG A 15 -11.09 -10.24 -6.46
CA ARG A 15 -10.79 -8.81 -6.47
C ARG A 15 -11.26 -8.12 -5.18
N LEU A 16 -12.45 -8.48 -4.69
CA LEU A 16 -12.99 -7.93 -3.45
C LEU A 16 -12.15 -8.34 -2.24
N ILE A 17 -11.70 -9.59 -2.17
CA ILE A 17 -10.81 -10.06 -1.10
C ILE A 17 -9.47 -9.32 -1.14
N ALA A 18 -8.86 -9.21 -2.33
CA ALA A 18 -7.60 -8.48 -2.47
C ALA A 18 -7.76 -6.99 -2.11
N GLY A 19 -8.83 -6.36 -2.59
CA GLY A 19 -9.13 -4.96 -2.32
C GLY A 19 -9.43 -4.69 -0.84
N SER A 20 -10.19 -5.56 -0.17
CA SER A 20 -10.47 -5.41 1.25
C SER A 20 -9.21 -5.59 2.11
N LEU A 21 -8.35 -6.56 1.77
CA LEU A 21 -7.06 -6.73 2.45
C LEU A 21 -6.16 -5.51 2.25
N ALA A 22 -6.06 -5.01 1.03
CA ALA A 22 -5.30 -3.79 0.73
C ALA A 22 -5.83 -2.59 1.53
N LEU A 23 -7.15 -2.43 1.63
CA LEU A 23 -7.78 -1.38 2.42
C LEU A 23 -7.48 -1.51 3.92
N ILE A 24 -7.58 -2.72 4.48
CA ILE A 24 -7.25 -2.99 5.88
C ILE A 24 -5.78 -2.64 6.16
N ILE A 25 -4.87 -3.05 5.28
CA ILE A 25 -3.44 -2.72 5.42
C ILE A 25 -3.24 -1.21 5.34
N GLY A 26 -3.87 -0.52 4.38
CA GLY A 26 -3.77 0.93 4.25
C GLY A 26 -4.25 1.67 5.49
N VAL A 27 -5.42 1.28 6.02
CA VAL A 27 -5.95 1.85 7.27
C VAL A 27 -5.03 1.56 8.44
N PHE A 28 -4.49 0.34 8.55
CA PHE A 28 -3.54 -0.03 9.60
C PHE A 28 -2.28 0.83 9.55
N LEU A 29 -1.72 1.08 8.37
CA LEU A 29 -0.54 1.92 8.22
C LEU A 29 -0.81 3.36 8.66
N ILE A 30 -1.92 3.96 8.19
CA ILE A 30 -2.29 5.34 8.55
C ILE A 30 -2.52 5.48 10.06
N ALA A 31 -3.34 4.60 10.64
CA ALA A 31 -3.63 4.65 12.07
C ALA A 31 -2.37 4.31 12.90
N GLY A 32 -1.63 3.28 12.50
CA GLY A 32 -0.42 2.82 13.18
C GLY A 32 0.65 3.89 13.26
N THR A 33 0.94 4.60 12.17
CA THR A 33 1.91 5.70 12.20
C THR A 33 1.35 6.97 12.83
N GLY A 34 0.06 7.25 12.66
CA GLY A 34 -0.60 8.44 13.19
C GLY A 34 -0.67 8.46 14.72
N PHE A 35 -0.88 7.30 15.35
CA PHE A 35 -0.97 7.16 16.81
C PHE A 35 0.28 6.49 17.43
N ALA A 36 1.38 6.36 16.68
CA ALA A 36 2.62 5.81 17.20
C ALA A 36 3.19 6.69 18.32
N GLN A 37 3.34 6.12 19.52
CA GLN A 37 4.05 6.78 20.63
C GLN A 37 5.56 6.90 20.35
N ASN A 38 6.10 6.01 19.50
CA ASN A 38 7.48 6.06 19.06
C ASN A 38 7.65 7.16 18.00
N MET A 39 8.35 8.24 18.38
CA MET A 39 8.60 9.39 17.51
C MET A 39 9.31 9.02 16.22
N ALA A 40 10.17 7.99 16.21
CA ALA A 40 10.86 7.58 14.98
C ALA A 40 9.88 7.07 13.90
N VAL A 41 8.84 6.33 14.31
CA VAL A 41 7.83 5.78 13.40
C VAL A 41 6.92 6.88 12.88
N HIS A 42 6.47 7.77 13.77
CA HIS A 42 5.62 8.91 13.40
C HIS A 42 6.37 9.87 12.47
N ASN A 43 7.61 10.23 12.81
CA ASN A 43 8.45 11.11 12.01
C ASN A 43 8.83 10.49 10.67
N GLY A 44 9.12 9.18 10.60
CA GLY A 44 9.41 8.52 9.32
C GLY A 44 8.22 8.53 8.34
N ALA A 45 7.00 8.33 8.85
CA ALA A 45 5.78 8.48 8.04
C ALA A 45 5.59 9.93 7.58
N HIS A 46 5.90 10.87 8.46
CA HIS A 46 5.93 12.28 8.14
C HIS A 46 6.96 12.59 7.03
N ASP A 47 8.21 12.18 7.16
CA ASP A 47 9.27 12.46 6.19
C ASP A 47 8.96 11.85 4.81
N THR A 48 8.38 10.65 4.79
CA THR A 48 7.90 10.01 3.54
C THR A 48 6.90 10.89 2.81
N ARG A 49 5.97 11.54 3.52
CA ARG A 49 4.98 12.47 2.92
C ARG A 49 5.62 13.70 2.28
N HIS A 50 6.74 14.15 2.83
CA HIS A 50 7.51 15.26 2.27
C HIS A 50 8.33 14.79 1.06
N ALA A 51 8.91 13.59 1.12
CA ALA A 51 9.69 13.00 0.04
C ALA A 51 8.84 12.69 -1.21
N ILE A 52 7.60 12.21 -1.05
CA ILE A 52 6.70 11.93 -2.19
C ILE A 52 6.10 13.19 -2.83
N GLY A 53 6.15 14.34 -2.13
CA GLY A 53 5.68 15.63 -2.64
C GLY A 53 6.76 16.44 -3.38
N PHE A 54 8.03 16.03 -3.27
CA PHE A 54 9.12 16.61 -4.03
C PHE A 54 9.34 15.80 -5.32
N PRO A 55 9.48 16.44 -6.49
CA PRO A 55 9.82 15.71 -7.70
C PRO A 55 11.18 15.03 -7.49
N CYS A 56 11.19 13.72 -7.70
CA CYS A 56 12.40 12.95 -7.91
C CYS A 56 13.10 13.51 -9.15
N HIS A 57 14.05 14.42 -8.92
CA HIS A 57 15.24 14.47 -9.75
C HIS A 57 16.25 13.53 -9.13
#